data_AF-A0A2V7M3D6-F1
#
_entry.id   AF-A0A2V7M3D6-F1
#
_cell.length_a   1.000
_cell.length_b   1.000
_cell.length_c   1.000
_cell.angle_alpha   90.00
_cell.angle_beta   90.00
_cell.angle_gamma   90.00
#
_symmetry.space_group_name_H-M   'P 1'
#
loop_
_entity.id
_entity.type
_entity.pdbx_description
1 polymer ?
#
loop_
_entity_poly.entity_id
_entity_poly.type
_entity_poly.pdbx_seq_one_letter_code
_entity_poly.pdbx_strand_id
1 'polypeptide(L)'
;EVREGDWLAPLAGERYRAIVSNPPYLTEVEYGALDPAVLQFEPREALVSGADGLTATRALLAGASALLEPGGFVALELDERRADQVRALALRHGWSPVAVYDDLFGRPRFLMAGLDAEGGT
;
A
#
# COMPACT_ATOMS: atom_id res chain seq x y z
N GLU A 1 15.33 12.97 -5.46
CA GLU A 1 14.58 13.52 -6.61
C GLU A 1 13.09 13.32 -6.35
N VAL A 2 12.21 14.14 -6.93
CA VAL A 2 10.74 13.97 -6.86
C VAL A 2 10.20 13.99 -8.29
N ARG A 3 9.28 13.07 -8.60
CA ARG A 3 8.61 12.97 -9.90
C ARG A 3 7.10 12.93 -9.70
N GLU A 4 6.38 13.74 -10.46
CA GLU A 4 4.91 13.77 -10.46
C GLU A 4 4.36 12.69 -11.41
N GLY A 5 3.30 11.99 -11.00
CA GLY A 5 2.55 11.08 -11.86
C GLY A 5 1.72 10.05 -11.09
N ASP A 6 1.21 9.07 -11.82
CA ASP A 6 0.26 8.09 -11.31
C ASP A 6 0.98 6.86 -10.71
N TRP A 7 0.90 6.72 -9.39
CA TRP A 7 1.52 5.65 -8.61
C TRP A 7 2.98 5.38 -9.00
N LEU A 8 3.21 4.21 -9.60
CA LEU A 8 4.51 3.66 -9.94
C LEU A 8 4.94 3.99 -11.38
N ALA A 9 4.07 4.61 -12.17
CA ALA A 9 4.34 4.87 -13.59
C ALA A 9 5.60 5.74 -13.83
N PRO A 10 5.87 6.80 -13.03
CA PRO A 10 7.10 7.60 -13.21
C PRO A 10 8.41 6.87 -12.86
N LEU A 11 8.32 5.67 -12.27
CA LEU A 11 9.45 4.86 -11.83
C LEU A 11 9.72 3.69 -12.79
N ALA A 12 8.98 3.59 -13.90
CA ALA A 12 9.10 2.51 -14.86
C ALA A 12 10.53 2.40 -15.42
N GLY A 13 11.07 1.18 -15.43
CA GLY A 13 12.43 0.90 -15.88
C GLY A 13 13.51 1.00 -14.79
N GLU A 14 13.15 1.45 -13.58
CA GLU A 14 14.07 1.47 -12.44
C GLU A 14 13.87 0.26 -11.51
N ARG A 15 14.81 0.11 -10.56
CA ARG A 15 14.80 -0.94 -9.54
C ARG A 15 15.14 -0.34 -8.19
N TYR A 16 14.45 -0.80 -7.15
CA TYR A 16 14.58 -0.31 -5.78
C TYR A 16 14.66 -1.48 -4.81
N ARG A 17 15.29 -1.25 -3.65
CA ARG A 17 15.30 -2.24 -2.55
C ARG A 17 14.03 -2.21 -1.71
N ALA A 18 13.37 -1.06 -1.66
CA ALA A 18 12.18 -0.86 -0.86
C ALA A 18 11.24 0.11 -1.56
N ILE A 19 9.95 -0.21 -1.52
CA ILE A 19 8.86 0.70 -1.90
C ILE A 19 8.01 0.90 -0.65
N VAL A 20 7.86 2.14 -0.21
CA VAL A 20 7.11 2.48 1.01
C VAL A 20 6.02 3.47 0.64
N SER A 21 4.80 3.25 1.14
CA SER A 21 3.69 4.16 0.88
C SER A 21 2.70 4.19 2.04
N ASN A 22 2.15 5.37 2.31
CA ASN A 22 0.90 5.54 3.04
C ASN A 22 -0.19 5.93 2.01
N PRO A 23 -0.80 4.94 1.32
CA PRO A 23 -1.79 5.23 0.31
C PRO A 23 -3.13 5.64 0.93
N PRO A 24 -4.01 6.33 0.19
CA PRO A 24 -5.39 6.49 0.60
C PRO A 24 -6.06 5.13 0.83
N TYR A 25 -6.92 5.03 1.84
CA TYR A 25 -7.62 3.80 2.22
C TYR A 25 -9.09 4.00 2.61
N LEU A 26 -9.64 5.22 2.51
CA LEU A 26 -11.04 5.47 2.84
C LEU A 26 -11.95 5.17 1.66
N THR A 27 -13.14 4.65 1.98
CA THR A 27 -14.26 4.60 1.05
C THR A 27 -14.93 5.96 0.94
N GLU A 28 -15.79 6.10 -0.07
CA GLU A 28 -16.65 7.29 -0.21
C GLU A 28 -17.54 7.55 0.99
N VAL A 29 -18.09 6.48 1.57
CA VAL A 29 -18.97 6.56 2.73
C VAL A 29 -18.20 7.05 3.95
N GLU A 30 -16.98 6.54 4.16
CA GLU A 30 -16.15 6.95 5.29
C GLU A 30 -15.64 8.37 5.14
N TYR A 31 -15.28 8.78 3.92
CA TYR A 31 -14.91 10.15 3.62
C TYR A 31 -16.04 11.13 3.96
N GLY A 32 -17.29 10.77 3.62
CA GLY A 32 -18.47 11.58 3.97
C GLY A 32 -18.75 11.67 5.48
N ALA A 33 -18.19 10.77 6.28
CA ALA A 33 -18.31 10.74 7.73
C ALA A 33 -17.12 11.38 8.47
N LEU A 34 -16.12 11.91 7.75
CA LEU A 34 -14.96 12.54 8.35
C LEU A 34 -15.31 13.84 9.07
N ASP A 35 -14.51 14.16 10.08
CA ASP A 35 -14.56 15.45 10.75
C ASP A 35 -14.30 16.57 9.73
N PRO A 36 -15.12 17.65 9.72
CA PRO A 36 -14.90 18.81 8.86
C PRO A 36 -13.50 19.41 8.92
N ALA A 37 -12.77 19.26 10.03
CA ALA A 37 -11.39 19.68 10.14
C ALA A 37 -10.48 18.90 9.18
N VAL A 38 -10.64 17.58 9.06
CA VAL A 38 -9.83 16.75 8.14
C VAL A 38 -10.09 17.15 6.69
N LEU A 39 -11.36 17.39 6.35
CA LEU A 39 -11.78 17.81 5.01
C LEU A 39 -11.25 19.19 4.58
N GLN A 40 -10.79 20.01 5.53
CA GLN A 40 -10.22 21.34 5.26
C GLN A 40 -8.72 21.30 4.96
N PHE A 41 -8.00 20.28 5.44
CA PHE A 41 -6.53 20.23 5.36
C PHE A 41 -6.02 19.19 4.37
N GLU A 42 -6.75 18.09 4.16
CA GLU A 42 -6.30 17.00 3.29
C GLU A 42 -7.09 16.98 1.97
N PRO A 43 -6.41 16.94 0.81
CA PRO A 43 -7.09 16.80 -0.46
C PRO A 43 -7.76 15.42 -0.53
N ARG A 44 -8.92 15.38 -1.15
CA ARG A 44 -9.72 14.15 -1.29
C ARG A 44 -8.95 12.97 -1.89
N GLU A 45 -8.07 13.24 -2.86
CA GLU A 45 -7.24 12.23 -3.52
C GLU A 45 -6.23 11.56 -2.57
N ALA A 46 -5.84 12.24 -1.49
CA ALA A 46 -4.98 11.67 -0.45
C ALA A 46 -5.75 10.77 0.53
N LEU A 47 -7.09 10.75 0.47
CA LEU A 47 -7.93 10.07 1.45
C LEU A 47 -8.72 8.89 0.84
N VAL A 48 -9.32 9.09 -0.34
CA VAL A 48 -10.29 8.16 -0.93
C VAL A 48 -9.64 7.14 -1.85
N SER A 49 -10.02 5.87 -1.71
CA SER A 49 -9.42 4.73 -2.40
C SER A 49 -10.48 3.76 -2.95
N GLY A 50 -11.42 4.31 -3.71
CA GLY A 50 -12.50 3.56 -4.36
C GLY A 50 -13.56 3.04 -3.40
N ALA A 51 -14.44 2.17 -3.91
CA ALA A 51 -15.66 1.74 -3.21
C ALA A 51 -15.40 0.91 -1.95
N ASP A 52 -14.29 0.17 -1.88
CA ASP A 52 -13.92 -0.69 -0.75
C ASP A 52 -12.68 -0.18 0.01
N GLY A 53 -12.10 0.96 -0.40
CA GLY A 53 -10.90 1.52 0.23
C GLY A 53 -9.59 0.84 -0.17
N LEU A 54 -9.59 -0.03 -1.19
CA LEU A 54 -8.43 -0.84 -1.57
C LEU A 54 -7.91 -0.58 -2.98
N THR A 55 -8.42 0.43 -3.71
CA THR A 55 -7.99 0.72 -5.08
C THR A 55 -6.50 1.04 -5.16
N ALA A 56 -6.00 1.94 -4.31
CA ALA A 56 -4.59 2.31 -4.27
C ALA A 56 -3.71 1.12 -3.85
N THR A 57 -4.10 0.41 -2.80
CA THR A 57 -3.38 -0.79 -2.33
C THR A 57 -3.29 -1.86 -3.42
N ARG A 58 -4.35 -2.07 -4.20
CA ARG A 58 -4.32 -2.97 -5.37
C ARG A 58 -3.35 -2.52 -6.44
N ALA A 59 -3.34 -1.23 -6.80
CA ALA A 59 -2.41 -0.70 -7.78
C ALA A 59 -0.95 -0.88 -7.36
N LEU A 60 -0.65 -0.57 -6.09
CA LEU A 60 0.70 -0.71 -5.52
C LEU A 60 1.15 -2.18 -5.46
N LEU A 61 0.32 -3.09 -4.92
CA LEU A 61 0.69 -4.52 -4.83
C LEU A 61 0.79 -5.19 -6.21
N ALA A 62 0.04 -4.74 -7.20
CA ALA A 62 0.12 -5.27 -8.56
C ALA A 62 1.38 -4.81 -9.30
N GLY A 63 1.82 -3.56 -9.10
CA GLY A 63 2.93 -2.98 -9.86
C GLY A 63 4.29 -3.01 -9.16
N ALA A 64 4.33 -3.00 -7.82
CA ALA A 64 5.57 -2.79 -7.08
C ALA A 64 6.59 -3.92 -7.29
N SER A 65 6.15 -5.16 -7.50
CA SER A 65 7.06 -6.29 -7.70
C SER A 65 7.98 -6.11 -8.91
N ALA A 66 7.47 -5.51 -10.00
CA ALA A 66 8.23 -5.23 -11.20
C ALA A 66 9.28 -4.12 -11.04
N LEU A 67 9.29 -3.42 -9.91
CA LEU A 67 10.21 -2.34 -9.58
C LEU A 67 11.17 -2.71 -8.44
N LEU A 68 11.09 -3.92 -7.90
CA LEU A 68 11.97 -4.35 -6.82
C LEU A 68 13.19 -5.13 -7.34
N GLU A 69 14.33 -4.92 -6.67
CA GLU A 69 15.48 -5.80 -6.74
C GLU A 69 15.15 -7.17 -6.09
N PRO A 70 15.86 -8.26 -6.45
CA PRO A 70 15.77 -9.51 -5.70
C PRO A 70 16.01 -9.30 -4.20
N GLY A 71 15.13 -9.84 -3.36
CA GLY A 71 15.16 -9.61 -1.91
C GLY A 71 14.65 -8.24 -1.45
N GLY A 72 14.11 -7.42 -2.36
CA GLY A 72 13.42 -6.19 -2.04
C GLY A 72 12.03 -6.43 -1.42
N PHE A 73 11.45 -5.36 -0.84
CA PHE A 73 10.15 -5.44 -0.19
C PHE A 73 9.28 -4.20 -0.44
N VAL A 74 7.99 -4.36 -0.21
CA VAL A 74 7.02 -3.27 -0.11
C VAL A 74 6.52 -3.14 1.33
N ALA A 75 6.35 -1.90 1.81
CA ALA A 75 5.71 -1.59 3.09
C ALA A 75 4.58 -0.58 2.87
N LEU A 76 3.35 -0.97 3.19
CA LEU A 76 2.14 -0.17 2.97
C LEU A 76 1.43 0.08 4.30
N GLU A 77 1.12 1.35 4.59
CA GLU A 77 0.12 1.63 5.63
C GLU A 77 -1.25 1.12 5.17
N LEU A 78 -2.07 0.67 6.12
CA LEU A 78 -3.41 0.16 5.89
C LEU A 78 -4.38 0.61 6.98
N ASP A 79 -5.67 0.49 6.66
CA ASP A 79 -6.73 0.57 7.63
C ASP A 79 -6.82 -0.74 8.43
N GLU A 80 -6.79 -0.66 9.76
CA GLU A 80 -6.87 -1.80 10.67
C GLU A 80 -8.06 -2.73 10.36
N ARG A 81 -9.19 -2.16 9.91
CA ARG A 81 -10.42 -2.89 9.59
C ARG A 81 -10.30 -3.76 8.34
N ARG A 82 -9.26 -3.52 7.52
CA ARG A 82 -9.01 -4.21 6.25
C ARG A 82 -7.71 -5.00 6.26
N ALA A 83 -7.02 -5.13 7.40
CA ALA A 83 -5.73 -5.80 7.50
C ALA A 83 -5.72 -7.20 6.86
N ASP A 84 -6.71 -8.05 7.18
CA ASP A 84 -6.82 -9.39 6.61
C ASP A 84 -7.08 -9.39 5.10
N GLN A 85 -7.87 -8.43 4.61
CA GLN A 85 -8.17 -8.29 3.19
C GLN A 85 -6.93 -7.86 2.40
N VAL A 86 -6.16 -6.92 2.95
CA VAL A 86 -4.90 -6.42 2.39
C VAL A 86 -3.84 -7.52 2.38
N ARG A 87 -3.72 -8.30 3.46
CA ARG A 87 -2.85 -9.48 3.52
C ARG A 87 -3.24 -10.54 2.47
N ALA A 88 -4.53 -10.88 2.38
CA ALA A 88 -5.01 -11.82 1.38
C ALA A 88 -4.78 -11.31 -0.05
N LEU A 89 -4.90 -10.00 -0.27
CA LEU A 89 -4.61 -9.37 -1.55
C LEU A 89 -3.13 -9.49 -1.93
N ALA A 90 -2.21 -9.20 -1.00
CA ALA A 90 -0.78 -9.37 -1.23
C ALA A 90 -0.44 -10.81 -1.62
N LEU A 91 -0.96 -11.81 -0.89
CA LEU A 91 -0.77 -13.22 -1.22
C LEU A 91 -1.29 -13.58 -2.63
N ARG A 92 -2.46 -13.06 -3.03
CA ARG A 92 -3.00 -13.26 -4.38
C ARG A 92 -2.14 -12.63 -5.49
N HIS A 93 -1.41 -11.57 -5.18
CA HIS A 93 -0.45 -10.94 -6.09
C HIS A 93 0.92 -11.62 -6.08
N GLY A 94 1.09 -12.75 -5.37
CA GLY A 94 2.32 -13.54 -5.36
C GLY A 94 3.38 -13.02 -4.39
N TRP A 95 3.02 -12.10 -3.48
CA TRP A 95 3.95 -11.64 -2.45
C TRP A 95 4.18 -12.73 -1.39
N SER A 96 5.44 -12.92 -1.02
CA SER A 96 5.89 -13.87 0.00
C SER A 96 7.31 -13.51 0.45
N PRO A 97 7.59 -13.38 1.76
CA PRO A 97 6.65 -13.48 2.88
C PRO A 97 5.73 -12.25 2.98
N VAL A 98 4.60 -12.39 3.69
CA VAL A 98 3.66 -11.28 4.00
C VAL A 98 3.39 -11.23 5.50
N ALA A 99 3.64 -10.07 6.12
CA ALA A 99 3.40 -9.81 7.52
C ALA A 99 2.57 -8.52 7.71
N VAL A 100 1.76 -8.49 8.76
CA VAL A 100 1.07 -7.27 9.22
C VAL A 100 1.61 -6.92 10.59
N TYR A 101 1.96 -5.66 10.77
CA TYR A 101 2.52 -5.10 12.00
C TYR A 101 1.55 -4.10 12.61
N ASP A 102 1.50 -4.13 13.94
CA ASP A 102 0.71 -3.20 14.72
C ASP A 102 1.45 -1.86 14.89
N ASP A 103 0.69 -0.79 15.06
CA ASP A 103 1.20 0.49 15.56
C ASP A 103 1.49 0.45 17.07
N LEU A 104 1.94 1.58 17.62
CA LEU A 104 2.26 1.72 19.05
C LEU A 104 1.06 1.50 19.99
N PHE A 105 -0.17 1.50 19.46
CA PHE A 105 -1.40 1.25 20.21
C PHE A 105 -1.93 -0.17 20.03
N GLY A 106 -1.17 -1.06 19.38
CA GLY A 106 -1.55 -2.45 19.18
C GLY A 106 -2.62 -2.64 18.10
N ARG A 107 -2.70 -1.72 17.13
CA ARG A 107 -3.65 -1.80 16.02
C ARG A 107 -2.93 -2.17 14.72
N PRO A 108 -3.44 -3.13 13.93
CA PRO A 108 -2.86 -3.44 12.62
C PRO A 108 -2.74 -2.19 11.74
N ARG A 109 -1.52 -1.86 11.33
CA ARG A 109 -1.24 -0.59 10.63
C ARG A 109 -0.39 -0.72 9.39
N PHE A 110 0.54 -1.68 9.36
CA PHE A 110 1.47 -1.80 8.24
C PHE A 110 1.46 -3.21 7.69
N LEU A 111 1.33 -3.35 6.37
CA LEU A 111 1.68 -4.58 5.67
C LEU A 111 3.11 -4.47 5.17
N MET A 112 3.93 -5.49 5.45
CA MET A 112 5.22 -5.68 4.79
C MET A 112 5.17 -6.96 3.97
N ALA A 113 5.63 -6.87 2.73
CA ALA A 113 5.61 -7.97 1.79
C ALA A 113 6.92 -8.03 1.00
N GLY A 114 7.54 -9.21 0.94
CA GLY A 114 8.76 -9.45 0.18
C GLY A 114 8.49 -10.14 -1.15
N LEU A 115 9.49 -10.10 -2.03
CA LEU A 115 9.64 -11.09 -3.09
C LEU A 115 10.66 -12.10 -2.62
N ASP A 116 10.29 -13.38 -2.61
CA ASP A 116 11.24 -14.46 -2.40
C ASP A 116 12.40 -14.25 -3.40
N ALA A 117 13.63 -14.27 -2.89
CA ALA A 117 14.79 -14.17 -3.76
C ALA A 117 14.79 -15.42 -4.64
N GLU A 118 14.45 -15.28 -5.93
CA GLU A 118 14.62 -16.38 -6.87
C GLU A 118 16.09 -16.81 -6.87
N GLY A 119 16.35 -18.06 -6.47
CA GLY A 119 17.67 -18.71 -6.55
C GLY A 119 18.23 -19.20 -5.21
N GLY A 120 17.62 -20.24 -4.66
CA GLY A 120 18.06 -20.89 -3.42
C GLY A 120 17.88 -22.40 -3.38
N THR A 121 18.01 -23.11 -4.50
CA THR A 121 18.61 -24.46 -4.56
C THR A 121 19.09 -24.77 -5.98
#